data_AF-A0A7D5RAA0-F1
#
_entry.id   AF-A0A7D5RAA0-F1
#
_cell.length_a   1.000
_cell.length_b   1.000
_cell.length_c   1.000
_cell.angle_alpha   90.00
_cell.angle_beta   90.00
_cell.angle_gamma   90.00
#
_symmetry.space_group_name_H-M   'P 1'
#
loop_
_entity.id
_entity.type
_entity.pdbx_description
1 polymer ?
#
loop_
_entity_poly.entity_id
_entity_poly.type
_entity_poly.pdbx_seq_one_letter_code
_entity_poly.pdbx_strand_id
1 'polypeptide(L)'
;MPLDVIQEKNLTEIIDYALEYPSMVLAASKSNNTGGSLIDFSYGLYIGYISGVFFDKFLLQNSRFLNDDELGDFYSKLANRNSEIMLKIKTHLKLK
;
A
#
# COMPACT_ATOMS: atom_id res chain seq x y z
N MET A 1 9.08 -19.53 -1.28
CA MET A 1 8.92 -19.39 0.18
C MET A 1 8.03 -18.19 0.45
N PRO A 2 7.02 -18.28 1.32
CA PRO A 2 6.21 -17.12 1.71
C PRO A 2 7.06 -16.10 2.50
N LEU A 3 6.51 -14.90 2.69
CA LEU A 3 7.09 -13.93 3.62
C LEU A 3 7.24 -14.54 5.02
N ASP A 4 8.33 -14.23 5.70
CA ASP A 4 8.50 -14.65 7.09
C ASP A 4 7.55 -13.86 8.03
N VAL A 5 7.40 -14.33 9.27
CA VAL A 5 6.49 -13.73 10.26
C VAL A 5 6.81 -12.26 10.56
N ILE A 6 8.08 -11.87 10.50
CA ILE A 6 8.51 -10.49 10.74
C ILE A 6 8.10 -9.61 9.56
N GLN A 7 8.29 -10.10 8.34
CA GLN A 7 7.90 -9.41 7.10
C GLN A 7 6.38 -9.29 6.99
N GLU A 8 5.63 -10.33 7.33
CA GLU A 8 4.17 -10.27 7.39
C GLU A 8 3.66 -9.22 8.37
N LYS A 9 4.26 -9.19 9.57
CA LYS A 9 3.94 -8.19 10.58
C LYS A 9 4.28 -6.78 10.09
N ASN A 10 5.46 -6.59 9.50
CA ASN A 10 5.87 -5.32 8.91
C ASN A 10 4.89 -4.86 7.83
N LEU A 11 4.48 -5.76 6.93
CA LEU A 11 3.50 -5.44 5.88
C LEU A 11 2.16 -4.99 6.48
N THR A 12 1.68 -5.72 7.48
CA THR A 12 0.42 -5.37 8.17
C THR A 12 0.50 -3.99 8.82
N GLU A 13 1.57 -3.71 9.58
CA GLU A 13 1.78 -2.41 10.22
C GLU A 13 1.86 -1.26 9.20
N ILE A 14 2.52 -1.48 8.07
CA ILE A 14 2.63 -0.48 6.99
C ILE A 14 1.26 -0.21 6.36
N ILE A 15 0.48 -1.25 6.09
CA ILE A 15 -0.88 -1.12 5.54
C ILE A 15 -1.76 -0.32 6.53
N ASP A 16 -1.78 -0.72 7.79
CA ASP A 16 -2.61 -0.08 8.81
C ASP A 16 -2.21 1.39 8.99
N TYR A 17 -0.92 1.68 9.08
CA TYR A 17 -0.41 3.05 9.15
C TYR A 17 -0.81 3.88 7.92
N ALA A 18 -0.65 3.34 6.71
CA ALA A 18 -1.04 4.04 5.49
C ALA A 18 -2.55 4.38 5.50
N LEU A 19 -3.39 3.45 5.96
CA LEU A 19 -4.84 3.60 6.02
C LEU A 19 -5.33 4.51 7.16
N GLU A 20 -4.54 4.71 8.21
CA GLU A 20 -4.85 5.65 9.29
C GLU A 20 -4.38 7.07 8.99
N TYR A 21 -3.26 7.22 8.27
CA TYR A 21 -2.63 8.50 8.00
C TYR A 21 -2.60 8.81 6.49
N PRO A 22 -3.77 9.11 5.88
CA PRO A 22 -3.91 9.30 4.44
C PRO A 22 -3.34 10.62 3.94
N SER A 23 -2.58 11.36 4.76
CA SER A 23 -2.19 12.75 4.52
C SER A 23 -1.50 12.95 3.17
N MET A 24 -0.59 12.04 2.81
CA MET A 24 0.08 12.01 1.51
C MET A 24 -0.89 11.84 0.34
N VAL A 25 -1.82 10.88 0.45
CA VAL A 25 -2.81 10.61 -0.60
C VAL A 25 -3.78 11.77 -0.73
N LEU A 26 -4.25 12.33 0.39
CA LEU A 26 -5.11 13.51 0.39
C LEU A 26 -4.43 14.75 -0.20
N ALA A 27 -3.14 14.96 0.08
CA ALA A 27 -2.38 16.07 -0.48
C ALA A 27 -2.23 15.91 -2.00
N ALA A 28 -1.77 14.75 -2.46
CA ALA A 28 -1.55 14.47 -3.87
C ALA A 28 -2.86 14.45 -4.68
N SER A 29 -3.95 13.91 -4.12
CA SER A 29 -5.26 13.88 -4.77
C SER A 29 -5.93 15.26 -4.83
N LYS A 30 -5.57 16.21 -3.96
CA LYS A 30 -6.03 17.61 -4.04
C LYS A 30 -5.21 18.47 -4.99
N SER A 31 -3.91 18.19 -5.10
CA SER A 31 -2.99 18.98 -5.91
C SER A 31 -2.98 18.59 -7.39
N ASN A 32 -3.31 17.33 -7.70
CA ASN A 32 -3.30 16.83 -9.06
C ASN A 32 -4.70 16.85 -9.66
N ASN A 33 -4.86 17.57 -10.76
CA ASN A 33 -6.08 17.53 -11.55
C ASN A 33 -6.05 16.24 -12.39
N THR A 34 -6.61 15.15 -11.86
CA THR A 34 -6.60 13.87 -12.57
C THR A 34 -7.63 13.90 -13.69
N GLY A 35 -7.19 13.70 -14.93
CA GLY A 35 -8.10 13.54 -16.09
C GLY A 35 -8.93 12.24 -16.09
N GLY A 36 -8.80 11.42 -15.04
CA GLY A 36 -9.48 10.13 -14.86
C GLY A 36 -10.01 9.95 -13.43
N SER A 37 -10.27 8.69 -13.06
CA SER A 37 -10.82 8.33 -11.74
C SER A 37 -9.89 8.71 -10.59
N LEU A 38 -10.34 9.63 -9.74
CA LEU A 38 -9.62 10.04 -8.52
C LEU A 38 -9.41 8.86 -7.56
N ILE A 39 -10.32 7.89 -7.58
CA ILE A 39 -10.25 6.67 -6.78
C ILE A 39 -9.08 5.81 -7.25
N ASP A 40 -8.96 5.57 -8.55
CA ASP A 40 -7.90 4.72 -9.10
C ASP A 40 -6.53 5.38 -8.93
N PHE A 41 -6.46 6.71 -9.10
CA PHE A 41 -5.27 7.48 -8.80
C PHE A 41 -4.85 7.35 -7.32
N SER A 42 -5.80 7.55 -6.41
CA SER A 42 -5.53 7.44 -4.97
C SER A 42 -5.15 6.02 -4.57
N TYR A 43 -5.77 5.01 -5.17
CA TYR A 43 -5.42 3.61 -4.97
C TYR A 43 -3.98 3.33 -5.41
N GLY A 44 -3.59 3.82 -6.59
CA GLY A 44 -2.19 3.73 -7.06
C GLY A 44 -1.20 4.36 -6.08
N LEU A 45 -1.53 5.51 -5.49
CA LEU A 45 -0.68 6.15 -4.47
C LEU A 45 -0.57 5.30 -3.19
N TYR A 46 -1.68 4.72 -2.72
CA TYR A 46 -1.67 3.82 -1.56
C TYR A 46 -0.77 2.61 -1.79
N ILE A 47 -1.00 1.91 -2.90
CA ILE A 47 -0.23 0.71 -3.25
C ILE A 47 1.24 1.05 -3.46
N GLY A 48 1.54 2.16 -4.14
CA GLY A 48 2.91 2.63 -4.34
C GLY A 48 3.62 2.96 -3.03
N TYR A 49 2.94 3.65 -2.10
CA TYR A 49 3.50 3.95 -0.77
C TYR A 49 3.75 2.68 0.04
N ILE A 50 2.75 1.81 0.18
CA ILE A 50 2.85 0.56 0.95
C ILE A 50 3.99 -0.29 0.40
N SER A 51 4.03 -0.47 -0.92
CA SER A 51 5.07 -1.26 -1.59
C SER A 51 6.45 -0.63 -1.39
N GLY A 52 6.59 0.67 -1.62
CA GLY A 52 7.87 1.37 -1.47
C GLY A 52 8.45 1.27 -0.05
N VAL A 53 7.63 1.53 0.98
CA VAL A 53 8.07 1.42 2.38
C VAL A 53 8.41 -0.01 2.75
N PHE A 54 7.61 -0.98 2.30
CA PHE A 54 7.88 -2.40 2.56
C PHE A 54 9.21 -2.84 1.93
N PHE A 55 9.41 -2.55 0.64
CA PHE A 55 10.62 -2.96 -0.08
C PHE A 55 11.87 -2.28 0.45
N ASP A 56 11.81 -0.99 0.81
CA ASP A 56 12.93 -0.28 1.42
C ASP A 56 13.32 -0.93 2.76
N LYS A 57 12.35 -1.17 3.65
CA LYS A 57 12.57 -1.84 4.93
C LYS A 57 13.13 -3.25 4.74
N PHE A 58 12.59 -4.00 3.77
CA PHE A 58 13.05 -5.35 3.45
C PHE A 58 14.51 -5.35 2.97
N LEU A 59 14.85 -4.45 2.04
CA LEU A 59 16.20 -4.34 1.48
C LEU A 59 17.21 -3.97 2.56
N LEU A 60 16.87 -3.04 3.44
CA LEU A 60 17.71 -2.64 4.57
C LEU A 60 17.98 -3.80 5.55
N GLN A 61 16.97 -4.65 5.79
CA GLN A 61 17.09 -5.75 6.75
C GLN A 61 17.79 -6.99 6.16
N ASN A 62 17.58 -7.28 4.89
CA ASN A 62 17.99 -8.55 4.29
C ASN A 62 19.13 -8.41 3.27
N SER A 63 19.49 -7.18 2.86
CA SER A 63 20.50 -6.91 1.82
C SER A 63 20.26 -7.67 0.51
N ARG A 64 19.00 -7.98 0.21
CA ARG A 64 18.54 -8.62 -1.02
C ARG A 64 17.13 -8.15 -1.38
N PHE A 65 16.69 -8.50 -2.58
CA PHE A 65 15.28 -8.36 -2.99
C PHE A 65 14.47 -9.60 -2.62
N LEU A 66 13.13 -9.46 -2.65
CA LEU A 66 12.23 -10.61 -2.59
C LEU A 66 12.51 -11.54 -3.77
N ASN A 67 12.39 -12.84 -3.54
CA ASN A 67 12.28 -13.82 -4.62
C ASN A 67 10.84 -13.87 -5.16
N ASP A 68 10.63 -14.57 -6.28
CA ASP A 68 9.33 -14.64 -6.96
C ASP A 68 8.20 -15.15 -6.08
N ASP A 69 8.48 -16.12 -5.20
CA ASP A 69 7.48 -16.67 -4.29
C ASP A 69 7.08 -15.65 -3.20
N GLU A 70 8.07 -14.98 -2.60
CA GLU A 70 7.85 -13.94 -1.58
C GLU A 70 7.10 -12.75 -2.17
N LEU A 71 7.40 -12.40 -3.43
CA LEU A 71 6.74 -11.35 -4.18
C LEU A 71 5.29 -11.72 -4.51
N GLY A 72 5.04 -12.97 -4.90
CA GLY A 72 3.68 -13.49 -5.11
C GLY A 72 2.85 -13.46 -3.83
N ASP A 73 3.44 -13.86 -2.71
CA ASP A 73 2.79 -13.84 -1.40
C ASP A 73 2.52 -12.40 -0.90
N PHE A 74 3.46 -11.47 -1.11
CA PHE A 74 3.27 -10.05 -0.87
C PHE A 74 2.04 -9.51 -1.62
N TYR A 75 1.93 -9.76 -2.93
CA TYR A 75 0.80 -9.28 -3.72
C TYR A 75 -0.52 -9.95 -3.33
N SER A 76 -0.50 -11.24 -2.99
CA SER A 76 -1.68 -11.95 -2.49
C SER A 76 -2.21 -11.32 -1.20
N LYS A 77 -1.33 -11.04 -0.24
CA LYS A 77 -1.68 -10.38 1.03
C LYS A 77 -2.21 -8.97 0.83
N LEU A 78 -1.59 -8.20 -0.06
CA LEU A 78 -2.07 -6.87 -0.40
C LEU A 78 -3.46 -6.93 -1.06
N ALA A 79 -3.66 -7.88 -2.00
CA ALA A 79 -4.93 -8.09 -2.66
C ALA A 79 -6.07 -8.44 -1.70
N ASN A 80 -5.79 -9.22 -0.65
CA ASN A 80 -6.77 -9.55 0.39
C ASN A 80 -7.26 -8.33 1.18
N ARG A 81 -6.50 -7.23 1.19
CA ARG A 81 -6.86 -5.96 1.85
C ARG A 81 -7.43 -4.93 0.87
N ASN A 82 -7.56 -5.24 -0.43
CA ASN A 82 -8.00 -4.27 -1.45
C ASN A 82 -9.35 -3.63 -1.15
N SER A 83 -10.33 -4.42 -0.65
CA SER A 83 -11.66 -3.91 -0.32
C SER A 83 -11.61 -2.86 0.79
N GLU A 84 -10.78 -3.10 1.80
CA GLU A 84 -10.55 -2.18 2.92
C GLU A 84 -9.84 -0.90 2.46
N ILE A 85 -8.77 -1.05 1.67
CA ILE A 85 -8.03 0.07 1.08
C ILE A 85 -8.99 0.96 0.27
N MET A 86 -9.81 0.34 -0.58
CA MET A 86 -10.80 1.03 -1.40
C MET A 86 -11.84 1.78 -0.56
N LEU A 87 -12.36 1.15 0.49
CA LEU A 87 -13.34 1.75 1.40
C LEU A 87 -12.76 2.96 2.14
N LYS A 88 -11.52 2.84 2.63
CA LYS A 88 -10.80 3.92 3.30
C LYS A 88 -10.54 5.09 2.34
N ILE A 89 -10.11 4.83 1.12
CA ILE A 89 -9.93 5.87 0.09
C ILE A 89 -11.23 6.65 -0.15
N LYS A 90 -12.35 5.95 -0.38
CA LYS A 90 -13.65 6.62 -0.58
C LYS A 90 -14.01 7.50 0.61
N THR A 91 -13.83 6.98 1.82
CA THR A 91 -14.08 7.69 3.07
C THR A 91 -13.23 8.95 3.20
N HIS A 92 -11.92 8.85 2.95
CA HIS A 92 -10.98 9.97 3.04
C HIS A 92 -11.25 11.05 1.99
N LEU A 93 -11.62 10.65 0.78
CA LEU A 93 -12.00 11.56 -0.29
C LEU A 93 -13.44 12.11 -0.15
N LYS A 94 -14.19 11.68 0.88
CA LYS A 94 -15.61 11.97 1.07
C LYS A 94 -16.47 11.63 -0.15
N LEU A 95 -16.06 10.62 -0.90
CA LEU A 95 -16.81 10.10 -2.04
C LEU A 95 -17.88 9.15 -1.50
N LYS A 96 -19.12 9.30 -1.97
CA LYS A 96 -20.22 8.38 -1.63
C LYS A 96 -20.05 7.02 -2.30
#